data_AF-A0A433A9C2-F1
#
_entry.id   AF-A0A433A9C2-F1
#
_cell.length_a   1.000
_cell.length_b   1.000
_cell.length_c   1.000
_cell.angle_alpha   90.00
_cell.angle_beta   90.00
_cell.angle_gamma   90.00
#
_symmetry.space_group_name_H-M   'P 1'
#
loop_
_entity.id
_entity.type
_entity.pdbx_description
1 polymer ?
#
loop_
_entity_poly.entity_id
_entity_poly.type
_entity_poly.pdbx_seq_one_letter_code
_entity_poly.pdbx_strand_id
1 'polypeptide(L)'
;MGLLRLATVAAIAIALLPSDKEQQQRLYQRAGDTAEWVVTFCDRNATVCAKSAELWTQFVAKAQFGAQLAYDMARERYANSGSMSNASLRLDDTNGTTVAPAVLERDSGTLTPFDKAADWRGKRAPHNGI
;
A
#
# COMPACT_ATOMS: atom_id res chain seq x y z
N MET A 1 9.94 -0.22 -4.80
CA MET A 1 10.52 0.71 -3.80
C MET A 1 9.54 1.17 -2.71
N GLY A 2 8.23 1.30 -2.95
CA GLY A 2 7.27 1.77 -1.92
C GLY A 2 7.04 0.79 -0.76
N LEU A 3 6.82 -0.50 -1.06
CA LEU A 3 6.51 -1.52 -0.04
C LEU A 3 7.63 -1.75 0.97
N LEU A 4 8.89 -1.78 0.51
CA LEU A 4 10.04 -1.93 1.40
C LEU A 4 10.14 -0.77 2.37
N ARG A 5 9.94 0.48 1.92
CA ARG A 5 9.92 1.65 2.80
C ARG A 5 8.78 1.57 3.82
N LEU A 6 7.60 1.13 3.40
CA LEU A 6 6.44 0.99 4.27
C LEU A 6 6.68 -0.10 5.33
N ALA A 7 7.28 -1.23 4.95
CA ALA A 7 7.69 -2.28 5.88
C ALA A 7 8.77 -1.78 6.86
N THR A 8 9.75 -0.99 6.39
CA THR A 8 10.76 -0.40 7.27
C THR A 8 10.14 0.53 8.31
N VAL A 9 9.22 1.41 7.90
CA VAL A 9 8.53 2.33 8.81
C VAL A 9 7.68 1.56 9.83
N ALA A 10 6.95 0.53 9.37
CA ALA A 10 6.17 -0.32 10.26
C ALA A 10 7.06 -1.07 11.28
N ALA A 11 8.20 -1.62 10.84
CA ALA A 11 9.14 -2.29 11.72
C ALA A 11 9.74 -1.34 12.77
N ILE A 12 10.09 -0.11 12.38
CA ILE A 12 10.58 0.91 13.32
C ILE A 12 9.48 1.26 14.33
N ALA A 13 8.24 1.45 13.88
CA ALA A 13 7.12 1.75 14.77
C ALA A 13 6.91 0.66 15.82
N ILE A 14 6.95 -0.62 15.41
CA ILE A 14 6.83 -1.76 16.31
C ILE A 14 8.04 -1.84 17.27
N ALA A 15 9.25 -1.59 16.78
CA ALA A 15 10.45 -1.62 17.60
C ALA A 15 10.48 -0.51 18.67
N LEU A 16 9.80 0.61 18.43
CA LEU A 16 9.68 1.71 19.39
C LEU A 16 8.58 1.47 20.44
N LEU A 17 7.70 0.48 20.26
CA LEU A 17 6.72 0.12 21.29
C LEU A 17 7.43 -0.53 22.48
N PRO A 18 7.26 -0.02 23.71
CA PRO A 18 7.88 -0.64 24.86
C PRO A 18 7.24 -1.98 25.17
N SER A 19 8.09 -3.00 25.30
CA SER A 19 7.72 -4.36 25.69
C SER A 19 7.57 -4.55 27.20
N ASP A 20 8.09 -3.61 28.00
CA ASP A 20 8.08 -3.68 29.46
C ASP A 20 6.78 -3.09 30.05
N LYS A 21 6.18 -3.80 31.02
CA LYS A 21 4.92 -3.41 31.67
C LYS A 21 5.02 -2.07 32.40
N GLU A 22 6.16 -1.75 33.02
CA GLU A 22 6.35 -0.46 33.70
C GLU A 22 6.45 0.69 32.70
N GLN A 23 7.12 0.45 31.58
CA GLN A 23 7.23 1.44 30.50
C GLN A 23 5.89 1.67 29.79
N GLN A 24 5.08 0.61 29.65
CA GLN A 24 3.71 0.71 29.16
C GLN A 24 2.85 1.58 30.09
N GLN A 25 2.91 1.37 31.41
CA GLN A 25 2.17 2.20 32.36
C GLN A 25 2.55 3.68 32.28
N ARG A 26 3.85 3.99 32.15
CA ARG A 26 4.31 5.38 31.94
C ARG A 26 3.83 5.96 30.62
N LEU A 27 3.77 5.16 29.55
CA LEU A 27 3.17 5.58 28.28
C LEU A 27 1.67 5.84 28.43
N TYR A 28 0.93 4.99 29.14
CA TYR A 28 -0.50 5.19 29.37
C TYR A 28 -0.79 6.44 30.20
N GLN A 29 0.03 6.74 31.22
CA GLN A 29 -0.08 7.99 31.97
C GLN A 29 0.12 9.21 31.06
N ARG A 30 1.20 9.20 30.25
CA ARG A 30 1.46 10.29 29.29
C ARG A 30 0.36 10.40 28.22
N ALA A 31 -0.18 9.27 27.79
CA ALA A 31 -1.32 9.25 26.87
C ALA A 31 -2.56 9.88 27.52
N GLY A 32 -2.79 9.64 28.81
CA GLY A 32 -3.82 10.29 29.62
C GLY A 32 -3.68 11.82 29.61
N ASP A 33 -2.48 12.32 29.93
CA ASP A 33 -2.19 13.77 29.93
C ASP A 33 -2.45 14.40 28.54
N THR A 34 -2.06 13.70 27.47
CA THR A 34 -2.33 14.18 26.11
C THR A 34 -3.82 14.14 25.76
N ALA A 35 -4.57 13.17 26.27
CA ALA A 35 -6.00 13.09 26.04
C ALA A 35 -6.73 14.28 26.69
N GLU A 36 -6.32 14.69 27.89
CA GLU A 36 -6.84 15.88 28.55
C GLU A 36 -6.60 17.15 27.71
N TRP A 37 -5.40 17.29 27.15
CA TRP A 37 -5.09 18.41 26.25
C TRP A 37 -5.94 18.39 24.97
N VAL A 38 -6.19 17.21 24.38
CA VAL A 38 -7.04 17.09 23.18
C VAL A 38 -8.49 17.47 23.51
N VAL A 39 -9.02 17.01 24.65
CA VAL A 39 -10.39 17.36 25.07
C VAL A 39 -10.52 18.87 25.27
N THR A 40 -9.58 19.50 25.98
CA THR A 40 -9.60 20.95 26.20
C THR A 40 -9.38 21.75 24.91
N PHE A 41 -8.59 21.25 23.97
CA PHE A 41 -8.44 21.84 22.64
C PHE A 41 -9.75 21.78 21.84
N CYS A 42 -10.44 20.64 21.87
CA CYS A 42 -11.71 20.44 21.17
C CYS A 42 -12.83 21.29 21.76
N ASP A 43 -12.85 21.49 23.08
CA ASP A 43 -13.78 22.41 23.75
C ASP A 43 -13.59 23.85 23.23
N ARG A 44 -12.33 24.29 23.08
CA ARG A 44 -11.99 25.64 22.58
C ARG A 44 -12.11 25.78 21.06
N ASN A 45 -12.03 24.69 20.29
CA ASN A 45 -11.98 24.69 18.83
C ASN A 45 -12.96 23.66 18.23
N ALA A 46 -14.24 23.78 18.60
CA ALA A 46 -15.28 22.82 18.23
C ALA A 46 -15.36 22.56 16.70
N THR A 47 -15.24 23.60 15.87
CA THR A 47 -15.30 23.46 14.41
C THR A 47 -14.15 22.63 13.85
N VAL A 48 -12.93 22.85 14.34
CA VAL A 48 -11.74 22.10 13.89
C VAL A 48 -11.86 20.65 14.32
N CYS A 49 -12.32 20.41 15.55
CA CYS A 49 -12.51 19.06 16.08
C CYS A 49 -13.61 18.28 15.34
N ALA A 50 -14.71 18.94 14.95
CA ALA A 50 -15.75 18.32 14.13
C ALA A 50 -15.23 17.91 12.74
N LYS A 51 -14.43 18.78 12.11
CA LYS A 51 -13.83 18.48 10.80
C LYS A 51 -12.75 17.41 10.86
N SER A 52 -11.92 17.41 11.90
CA SER A 52 -10.93 16.35 12.10
C SER A 52 -11.60 15.00 12.39
N ALA A 53 -12.69 14.97 13.15
CA ALA A 53 -13.47 13.75 13.39
C ALA A 53 -14.05 13.19 12.07
N GLU A 54 -14.61 14.04 11.21
CA GLU A 54 -15.10 13.65 9.88
C GLU A 54 -13.99 12.98 9.05
N LEU A 55 -12.82 13.62 8.94
CA LEU A 55 -11.69 13.08 8.20
C LEU A 55 -11.12 11.80 8.84
N TRP A 56 -11.09 11.74 10.17
CA TRP A 56 -10.64 10.58 10.92
C TRP A 56 -11.53 9.36 10.66
N THR A 57 -12.85 9.53 10.65
CA THR A 57 -13.76 8.41 10.34
C THR A 57 -13.52 7.83 8.95
N GLN A 58 -13.29 8.68 7.93
CA GLN A 58 -12.95 8.22 6.58
C GLN A 58 -11.60 7.52 6.54
N PHE A 59 -10.61 8.03 7.27
CA PHE A 59 -9.31 7.40 7.39
C PHE A 59 -9.41 6.02 8.03
N VAL A 60 -10.12 5.88 9.15
CA VAL A 60 -10.36 4.59 9.82
C VAL A 60 -11.06 3.60 8.89
N ALA A 61 -12.07 4.05 8.15
CA ALA A 61 -12.75 3.21 7.16
C ALA A 61 -11.84 2.75 6.01
N LYS A 62 -10.83 3.54 5.62
CA LYS A 62 -9.82 3.11 4.65
C LYS A 62 -8.78 2.18 5.28
N ALA A 63 -8.38 2.46 6.51
CA ALA A 63 -7.43 1.65 7.26
C ALA A 63 -7.98 0.25 7.55
N GLN A 64 -9.26 0.12 7.93
CA GLN A 64 -9.89 -1.19 8.17
C GLN A 64 -9.89 -2.05 6.90
N PHE A 65 -10.19 -1.45 5.75
CA PHE A 65 -10.17 -2.13 4.45
C PHE A 65 -8.74 -2.52 4.06
N GLY A 66 -7.78 -1.60 4.22
CA GLY A 66 -6.38 -1.88 3.94
C GLY A 66 -5.82 -3.00 4.82
N ALA A 67 -6.20 -3.04 6.10
CA ALA A 67 -5.81 -4.09 7.04
C ALA A 67 -6.43 -5.44 6.67
N GLN A 68 -7.73 -5.48 6.34
CA GLN A 68 -8.40 -6.69 5.84
C GLN A 68 -7.74 -7.21 4.57
N LEU A 69 -7.48 -6.34 3.58
CA LEU A 69 -6.79 -6.71 2.35
C LEU A 69 -5.38 -7.29 2.62
N ALA A 70 -4.60 -6.63 3.47
CA ALA A 70 -3.27 -7.12 3.82
C ALA A 70 -3.32 -8.48 4.54
N TYR A 71 -4.31 -8.67 5.42
CA TYR A 71 -4.55 -9.93 6.11
C TYR A 71 -4.97 -11.04 5.14
N ASP A 72 -5.90 -10.76 4.23
CA ASP A 72 -6.38 -11.72 3.23
C ASP A 72 -5.26 -12.13 2.28
N MET A 73 -4.46 -11.17 1.79
CA MET A 73 -3.27 -11.47 0.98
C MET A 73 -2.26 -12.34 1.75
N ALA A 74 -2.00 -12.04 3.02
CA ALA A 74 -1.12 -12.87 3.85
C ALA A 74 -1.70 -14.28 4.01
N ARG A 75 -3.00 -14.39 4.31
CA ARG A 75 -3.70 -15.66 4.48
C ARG A 75 -3.69 -16.52 3.22
N GLU A 76 -3.91 -15.96 2.04
CA GLU A 76 -3.82 -16.68 0.76
C GLU A 76 -2.41 -17.19 0.49
N ARG A 77 -1.39 -16.39 0.80
CA ARG A 77 0.02 -16.81 0.71
C ARG A 77 0.32 -17.95 1.68
N TYR A 78 -0.21 -17.89 2.91
CA TYR A 78 0.00 -18.95 3.89
C TYR A 78 -0.79 -20.23 3.57
N ALA A 79 -2.03 -20.11 3.10
CA ALA A 79 -2.88 -21.24 2.71
C ALA A 79 -2.33 -21.98 1.48
N ASN A 80 -1.73 -21.26 0.52
CA ASN A 80 -1.02 -21.88 -0.61
C ASN A 80 0.41 -22.34 -0.25
N SER A 81 0.94 -21.97 0.92
CA SER A 81 2.28 -22.36 1.38
C SER A 81 2.34 -23.68 2.14
N GLY A 82 1.30 -24.52 2.07
CA GLY A 82 1.43 -25.97 2.23
C GLY A 82 2.34 -26.61 1.16
N SER A 83 2.72 -25.85 0.13
CA SER A 83 3.80 -26.19 -0.80
C SER A 83 4.96 -25.20 -0.63
N MET A 84 5.76 -25.39 0.42
CA MET A 84 7.15 -24.93 0.40
C MET A 84 7.92 -25.80 -0.62
N SER A 85 7.76 -25.52 -1.90
CA SER A 85 8.59 -26.08 -2.95
C SER A 85 8.71 -25.07 -4.08
N ASN A 86 9.84 -24.36 -4.08
CA ASN A 86 10.33 -23.45 -5.11
C ASN A 86 9.39 -22.31 -5.52
N ALA A 87 9.75 -21.10 -5.07
CA ALA A 87 9.52 -19.88 -5.82
C ALA A 87 10.28 -19.92 -7.15
N SER A 88 9.77 -20.71 -8.09
CA SER A 88 10.05 -20.59 -9.52
C SER A 88 8.69 -20.70 -10.18
N LEU A 89 8.24 -19.60 -10.76
CA LEU A 89 7.04 -19.53 -11.58
C LEU A 89 7.22 -20.53 -12.73
N ARG A 90 6.71 -21.76 -12.57
CA ARG A 90 6.68 -22.74 -13.66
C ARG A 90 5.58 -22.30 -14.60
N LEU A 91 5.96 -21.46 -15.57
CA LEU A 91 5.22 -21.31 -16.80
C LEU A 91 5.38 -22.65 -17.52
N ASP A 92 4.25 -23.35 -17.69
CA ASP A 92 4.19 -24.61 -18.42
C ASP A 92 4.51 -24.31 -19.89
N ASP A 93 5.78 -24.49 -20.27
CA ASP A 93 6.29 -24.34 -21.63
C ASP A 93 6.00 -25.62 -22.42
N THR A 94 4.72 -25.91 -22.59
CA THR A 94 4.29 -26.78 -23.67
C THR A 94 3.69 -25.89 -24.75
N ASN A 95 4.58 -25.50 -25.67
CA ASN A 95 4.30 -24.87 -26.94
C ASN A 95 4.32 -23.32 -26.93
N GLY A 96 5.50 -22.73 -26.71
CA GLY A 96 6.07 -21.69 -27.58
C GLY A 96 5.29 -20.38 -27.86
N THR A 97 4.17 -20.12 -27.21
CA THR A 97 3.44 -18.85 -27.34
C THR A 97 3.88 -17.89 -26.24
N THR A 98 4.55 -16.82 -26.67
CA THR A 98 4.95 -15.69 -25.84
C THR A 98 3.72 -15.15 -25.11
N VAL A 99 3.63 -15.32 -23.79
CA VAL A 99 2.52 -14.77 -23.01
C VAL A 99 2.67 -13.25 -23.00
N ALA A 100 1.88 -12.58 -23.84
CA ALA A 100 1.81 -11.13 -23.85
C ALA A 100 1.21 -10.62 -22.53
N PRO A 101 1.74 -9.51 -21.96
CA PRO A 101 1.17 -8.91 -20.76
C PRO A 101 -0.27 -8.48 -21.02
N ALA A 102 -1.13 -8.60 -20.00
CA ALA A 102 -2.51 -8.15 -20.07
C ALA A 102 -2.57 -6.67 -20.48
N VAL A 103 -3.09 -6.42 -21.68
CA VAL A 103 -3.35 -5.07 -22.19
C VAL A 103 -4.52 -4.50 -21.38
N LEU A 104 -4.25 -3.48 -20.56
CA LEU A 104 -5.29 -2.68 -19.94
C LEU A 104 -5.86 -1.73 -20.99
N GLU A 105 -6.68 -2.26 -21.90
CA GLU A 105 -7.41 -1.43 -22.85
C GLU A 105 -8.63 -0.86 -22.12
N ARG A 106 -8.41 0.24 -21.40
CA ARG A 106 -9.49 1.05 -20.86
C ARG A 106 -10.04 1.89 -22.01
N ASP A 107 -11.10 1.39 -22.63
CA ASP A 107 -11.80 2.00 -23.75
C ASP A 107 -12.65 3.22 -23.30
N SER A 108 -12.06 4.09 -22.50
CA SER A 108 -12.73 5.22 -21.84
C SER A 108 -11.80 6.42 -21.74
N GLY A 109 -11.20 6.82 -22.86
CA GLY A 109 -10.37 8.02 -22.96
C GLY A 109 -10.70 8.80 -24.22
N THR A 110 -10.55 10.12 -24.19
CA THR A 110 -10.69 11.04 -25.34
C THR A 110 -9.54 10.92 -26.35
N LEU A 111 -8.71 9.88 -26.23
CA LEU A 111 -7.51 9.71 -27.05
C LEU A 111 -7.86 8.99 -28.34
N THR A 112 -7.59 9.64 -29.46
CA THR A 112 -7.79 9.05 -30.78
C THR A 112 -6.70 8.01 -31.08
N PRO A 113 -6.90 7.10 -32.04
CA PRO A 113 -5.87 6.14 -32.45
C PRO A 113 -4.56 6.80 -32.89
N PHE A 114 -4.64 8.04 -33.39
CA PHE A 114 -3.48 8.81 -33.81
C PHE A 114 -2.66 9.32 -32.62
N ASP A 115 -3.30 9.67 -31.51
CA ASP A 115 -2.63 10.10 -30.26
C ASP A 115 -1.86 8.95 -29.59
N LYS A 116 -2.25 7.70 -29.89
CA LYS A 116 -1.55 6.50 -29.42
C LYS A 116 -0.31 6.17 -30.26
N ALA A 117 -0.08 6.84 -31.38
CA ALA A 117 1.11 6.63 -32.19
C ALA A 117 2.35 7.10 -31.41
N ALA A 118 3.33 6.21 -31.23
CA ALA A 118 4.51 6.45 -30.40
C ALA A 118 5.57 7.33 -31.10
N ASP A 119 5.16 8.49 -31.62
CA ASP A 119 6.02 9.39 -32.41
C ASP A 119 7.11 10.05 -31.54
N TRP A 120 6.89 10.15 -30.22
CA TRP A 120 7.85 10.64 -29.23
C TRP A 120 9.02 9.69 -28.94
N ARG A 121 8.98 8.42 -29.41
CA ARG A 121 10.05 7.45 -29.16
C ARG A 121 11.27 7.63 -30.08
N GLY A 122 11.24 8.61 -30.98
CA GLY A 122 12.30 8.86 -31.95
C GLY A 122 12.31 7.78 -33.06
N LYS A 123 12.71 8.18 -34.27
CA LYS A 123 12.81 7.23 -35.39
C LYS A 123 13.91 6.21 -35.06
N ARG A 124 13.58 4.92 -35.04
CA ARG A 124 14.57 3.85 -34.89
C ARG A 124 15.53 3.95 -36.08
N ALA A 125 16.80 4.27 -35.82
CA ALA A 125 17.82 4.18 -36.85
C ALA A 125 17.96 2.71 -37.28
N PRO A 126 18.11 2.41 -38.58
CA PRO A 126 18.34 1.05 -39.05
C PRO A 126 19.70 0.57 -38.54
N HIS A 127 19.68 -0.48 -37.72
CA HIS A 127 20.87 -1.16 -37.24
C HIS A 127 21.42 -2.03 -38.37
N ASN A 128 22.20 -1.45 -39.29
CA ASN A 128 23.00 -2.26 -40.21
C ASN A 128 24.14 -2.88 -39.40
N GLY A 129 24.05 -4.19 -39.21
CA GLY A 129 25.08 -4.99 -38.55
C GLY A 129 26.39 -4.99 -39.34
N ILE A 130 27.49 -5.02 -38.58
CA ILE A 130 28.79 -5.55 -38.99
C ILE A 130 29.19 -6.51 -37.87
#